data_AF-A0A534TJS0-F1
#
_entry.id   AF-A0A534TJS0-F1
#
_cell.length_a   1.000
_cell.length_b   1.000
_cell.length_c   1.000
_cell.angle_alpha   90.00
_cell.angle_beta   90.00
_cell.angle_gamma   90.00
#
_symmetry.space_group_name_H-M   'P 1'
#
loop_
_entity.id
_entity.type
_entity.pdbx_description
1 polymer ?
#
loop_
_entity_poly.entity_id
_entity_poly.type
_entity_poly.pdbx_seq_one_letter_code
_entity_poly.pdbx_strand_id
1 'polypeptide(L)'
;MVRLGPGADVSEPPLPQGRHGGGIVSSTGAALTAPPPPKGNIFDRLSTYGISWRSYYSDLPSLAILFNFASANGDKLVPISQFFTDAAAGTLPAVSPVDPAFNGGESEENSDDVRVGERFASRVINSVVSGPGWPKTLLVWLYRPVRRL
;
A
#
# COMPACT_ATOMS: atom_id res chain seq x y z
N MET A 1 2.55 21.53 8.44
CA MET A 1 3.54 22.43 7.82
C MET A 1 4.88 22.19 8.51
N VAL A 2 5.77 21.40 7.92
CA VAL A 2 7.14 21.19 8.44
C VAL A 2 8.04 22.21 7.77
N ARG A 3 8.70 23.06 8.57
CA ARG A 3 9.63 24.09 8.12
C ARG A 3 11.01 23.44 7.94
N LEU A 4 11.48 23.31 6.70
CA LEU A 4 12.86 22.92 6.42
C LEU A 4 13.74 24.17 6.46
N GLY A 5 14.75 24.17 7.33
CA GLY A 5 15.76 25.23 7.39
C GLY A 5 16.69 25.18 6.16
N PRO A 6 17.33 26.31 5.80
CA PRO A 6 18.20 26.38 4.63
C PRO A 6 19.54 25.70 4.93
N GLY A 7 19.94 24.73 4.10
CA GLY A 7 21.32 24.24 4.06
C GLY A 7 21.59 22.79 4.47
N ALA A 8 20.57 21.93 4.62
CA ALA A 8 20.84 20.50 4.67
C ALA A 8 21.24 20.01 3.28
N ASP A 9 22.52 19.69 3.09
CA ASP A 9 23.01 18.87 1.99
C ASP A 9 22.22 17.55 2.00
N VAL A 10 21.19 17.48 1.15
CA VAL A 10 20.35 16.30 0.96
C VAL A 10 21.05 15.32 0.03
N SER A 11 22.22 14.83 0.45
CA SER A 11 22.75 13.60 -0.12
C SER A 11 21.80 12.47 0.30
N GLU A 12 21.04 11.95 -0.66
CA GLU A 12 20.13 10.84 -0.41
C GLU A 12 20.96 9.63 0.09
N PRO A 13 20.62 9.03 1.24
CA PRO A 13 21.29 7.82 1.67
C PRO A 13 21.11 6.72 0.60
N PRO A 14 22.15 5.90 0.34
CA PRO A 14 22.08 4.86 -0.67
C PRO A 14 20.96 3.89 -0.31
N LEU A 15 20.09 3.62 -1.29
CA LEU A 15 19.02 2.65 -1.13
C LEU A 15 19.62 1.25 -0.92
N PRO A 16 19.00 0.40 -0.08
CA PRO A 16 19.34 -1.01 -0.04
C PRO A 16 19.28 -1.56 -1.47
N GLN A 17 20.32 -2.28 -1.90
CA GLN A 17 20.39 -2.94 -3.22
C GLN A 17 19.37 -4.09 -3.27
N GLY A 18 18.09 -3.74 -3.33
CA GLY A 18 16.96 -4.64 -3.43
C GLY A 18 16.51 -4.80 -4.88
N ARG A 19 15.93 -5.95 -5.20
CA ARG A 19 15.32 -6.20 -6.50
C ARG A 19 13.90 -5.64 -6.43
N HIS A 20 13.58 -4.59 -7.18
CA HIS A 20 12.25 -3.95 -7.21
C HIS A 20 11.62 -4.11 -8.61
N GLY A 21 10.30 -3.98 -8.75
CA GLY A 21 9.62 -4.08 -10.05
C GLY A 21 9.70 -2.76 -10.82
N GLY A 22 10.18 -2.81 -12.07
CA GLY A 22 10.25 -1.67 -12.99
C GLY A 22 8.88 -1.01 -13.16
N GLY A 23 8.77 0.31 -13.02
CA GLY A 23 7.54 1.08 -13.17
C GLY A 23 6.96 1.06 -14.59
N ILE A 24 6.54 -0.11 -15.04
CA ILE A 24 6.10 -0.43 -16.40
C ILE A 24 4.57 -0.51 -16.40
N VAL A 25 3.91 0.30 -17.23
CA VAL A 25 2.46 0.25 -17.48
C VAL A 25 2.08 -0.83 -18.51
N SER A 26 2.66 -2.03 -18.39
CA SER A 26 2.39 -3.16 -19.29
C SER A 26 2.22 -4.47 -18.52
N SER A 27 1.27 -5.30 -18.96
CA SER A 27 0.97 -6.61 -18.37
C SER A 27 1.70 -7.73 -19.12
N THR A 28 3.01 -7.60 -19.29
CA THR A 28 3.85 -8.67 -19.89
C THR A 28 4.63 -9.40 -18.80
N GLY A 29 4.90 -10.69 -19.00
CA GLY A 29 5.74 -11.46 -18.08
C GLY A 29 7.14 -10.84 -17.89
N ALA A 30 7.68 -10.21 -18.94
CA ALA A 30 8.93 -9.46 -18.89
C ALA A 30 8.83 -8.19 -18.01
N ALA A 31 7.66 -7.55 -17.93
CA ALA A 31 7.46 -6.39 -17.05
C ALA A 31 7.44 -6.77 -15.57
N LEU A 32 6.90 -7.95 -15.23
CA LEU A 32 6.84 -8.46 -13.87
C LEU A 32 8.24 -8.81 -13.29
N THR A 33 9.19 -9.12 -14.17
CA THR A 33 10.57 -9.43 -13.81
C THR A 33 11.57 -8.34 -14.20
N ALA A 34 11.08 -7.21 -14.72
CA ALA A 34 11.92 -6.10 -15.14
C ALA A 34 12.79 -5.59 -13.98
N PRO A 35 14.00 -5.10 -14.29
CA PRO A 35 14.88 -4.54 -13.28
C PRO A 35 14.19 -3.37 -12.55
N PRO A 36 14.53 -3.18 -11.27
CA PRO A 36 14.00 -2.09 -10.47
C PRO A 36 14.11 -0.71 -11.12
N PRO A 37 13.17 0.21 -10.84
CA PRO A 37 13.39 1.61 -11.13
C PRO A 37 14.70 2.07 -10.45
N PRO A 38 15.53 2.89 -11.11
CA PRO A 38 16.85 3.26 -10.60
C PRO A 38 16.88 3.92 -9.21
N LYS A 39 15.73 4.43 -8.74
CA LYS A 39 15.55 5.08 -7.42
C LYS A 39 14.63 4.31 -6.46
N GLY A 40 14.40 3.02 -6.73
CA GLY A 40 13.44 2.21 -5.96
C GLY A 40 12.00 2.72 -6.12
N ASN A 41 11.10 2.11 -5.35
CA ASN A 41 9.72 2.54 -5.20
C ASN A 41 9.52 3.30 -3.87
N ILE A 42 8.31 3.82 -3.64
CA ILE A 42 8.02 4.60 -2.43
C ILE A 42 8.28 3.84 -1.13
N PHE A 43 8.00 2.54 -1.06
CA PHE A 43 8.16 1.72 0.14
C PHE A 43 9.63 1.43 0.48
N ASP A 44 10.51 1.42 -0.53
CA ASP A 44 11.95 1.39 -0.31
C ASP A 44 12.39 2.65 0.43
N ARG A 45 11.88 3.82 -0.01
CA ARG A 45 12.16 5.10 0.63
C ARG A 45 11.62 5.15 2.05
N LEU A 46 10.40 4.67 2.28
CA LEU A 46 9.85 4.57 3.65
C LEU A 46 10.77 3.74 4.55
N SER A 47 11.22 2.58 4.06
CA SER A 47 12.14 1.71 4.80
C SER A 47 13.50 2.39 5.07
N THR A 48 14.09 3.05 4.07
CA THR A 48 15.36 3.78 4.21
C THR A 48 15.30 4.87 5.27
N TYR A 49 14.16 5.55 5.41
CA TYR A 49 13.96 6.60 6.41
C TYR A 49 13.35 6.10 7.73
N GLY A 50 13.21 4.78 7.91
CA GLY A 50 12.65 4.20 9.14
C GLY A 50 11.16 4.52 9.36
N ILE A 51 10.44 4.90 8.31
CA ILE A 51 9.00 5.16 8.36
C ILE A 51 8.28 3.81 8.30
N SER A 52 7.54 3.49 9.36
CA SER A 52 6.84 2.21 9.45
C SER A 52 5.76 2.07 8.39
N TRP A 53 5.73 0.93 7.72
CA TRP A 53 4.70 0.59 6.75
C TRP A 53 4.38 -0.89 6.76
N ARG A 54 3.14 -1.22 6.41
CA ARG A 54 2.65 -2.59 6.23
C ARG A 54 1.49 -2.57 5.23
N SER A 55 1.47 -3.53 4.31
CA SER A 55 0.39 -3.71 3.34
C SER A 55 -0.56 -4.78 3.84
N TYR A 56 -1.83 -4.43 3.96
CA TYR A 56 -2.89 -5.33 4.41
C TYR A 56 -3.73 -5.76 3.22
N TYR A 57 -4.01 -7.05 3.08
CA TYR A 57 -4.77 -7.54 1.93
C TYR A 57 -5.79 -8.60 2.33
N SER A 58 -6.91 -8.63 1.60
CA SER A 58 -8.00 -9.57 1.85
C SER A 58 -7.76 -10.92 1.19
N ASP A 59 -7.24 -10.94 -0.05
CA ASP A 59 -6.88 -12.17 -0.77
C ASP A 59 -5.52 -12.09 -1.48
N LEU A 60 -5.31 -11.06 -2.30
CA LEU A 60 -4.09 -10.83 -3.07
C LEU A 60 -3.52 -9.44 -2.72
N PRO A 61 -2.26 -9.35 -2.30
CA PRO A 61 -1.63 -8.06 -2.09
C PRO A 61 -1.31 -7.39 -3.43
N SER A 62 -1.74 -6.15 -3.62
CA SER A 62 -1.46 -5.37 -4.84
C SER A 62 0.05 -5.20 -5.06
N LEU A 63 0.85 -5.11 -3.98
CA LEU A 63 2.31 -5.03 -4.05
C LEU A 63 2.98 -6.29 -4.59
N ALA A 64 2.29 -7.43 -4.68
CA ALA A 64 2.83 -8.65 -5.31
C ALA A 64 3.12 -8.46 -6.81
N ILE A 65 2.52 -7.46 -7.46
CA ILE A 65 2.84 -7.12 -8.86
C ILE A 65 4.31 -6.71 -9.03
N LEU A 66 4.92 -6.18 -7.96
CA LEU A 66 6.35 -5.92 -7.88
C LEU A 66 7.06 -7.15 -7.32
N PHE A 67 7.04 -8.26 -8.07
CA PHE A 67 7.35 -9.61 -7.58
C PHE A 67 8.63 -9.70 -6.73
N ASN A 68 9.72 -9.13 -7.23
CA ASN A 68 11.00 -9.09 -6.53
C ASN A 68 10.94 -8.30 -5.20
N PHE A 69 10.23 -7.17 -5.19
CA PHE A 69 10.07 -6.33 -4.01
C PHE A 69 9.19 -7.02 -2.96
N ALA A 70 8.07 -7.61 -3.39
CA ALA A 70 7.18 -8.36 -2.52
C ALA A 70 7.90 -9.56 -1.89
N SER A 71 8.69 -10.29 -2.67
CA SER A 71 9.49 -11.42 -2.18
C SER A 71 10.49 -11.00 -1.09
N ALA A 72 11.05 -9.79 -1.20
CA ALA A 72 11.99 -9.25 -0.22
C ALA A 72 11.31 -8.64 1.03
N ASN A 73 9.99 -8.42 1.01
CA ASN A 73 9.23 -7.75 2.07
C ASN A 73 7.99 -8.56 2.49
N GLY A 74 8.06 -9.90 2.40
CA GLY A 74 6.93 -10.79 2.67
C GLY A 74 6.38 -10.67 4.10
N ASP A 75 7.24 -10.31 5.06
CA ASP A 75 6.88 -10.02 6.46
C ASP A 75 5.99 -8.77 6.63
N LYS A 76 5.96 -7.89 5.63
CA LYS A 76 5.16 -6.66 5.61
C LYS A 76 3.89 -6.77 4.78
N LEU A 77 3.67 -7.91 4.11
CA LEU A 77 2.44 -8.25 3.41
C LEU A 77 1.63 -9.14 4.34
N VAL A 78 0.58 -8.61 4.96
CA VAL A 78 -0.20 -9.35 5.97
C VAL A 78 -1.69 -9.44 5.64
N PRO A 79 -2.39 -10.46 6.15
CA PRO A 79 -3.84 -10.54 6.02
C PRO A 79 -4.56 -9.34 6.65
N ILE A 80 -5.70 -8.96 6.06
CA ILE A 80 -6.52 -7.84 6.54
C ILE A 80 -7.04 -8.00 7.97
N SER A 81 -7.10 -9.22 8.52
CA SER A 81 -7.41 -9.42 9.94
C SER A 81 -6.43 -8.67 10.87
N GLN A 82 -5.17 -8.53 10.46
CA GLN A 82 -4.18 -7.75 11.20
C GLN A 82 -4.49 -6.25 11.14
N PHE A 83 -5.05 -5.74 10.04
CA PHE A 83 -5.46 -4.34 9.94
C PHE A 83 -6.46 -3.97 11.03
N PHE A 84 -7.49 -4.81 11.21
CA PHE A 84 -8.51 -4.57 12.23
C PHE A 84 -7.94 -4.65 13.65
N THR A 85 -7.00 -5.58 13.88
CA THR A 85 -6.26 -5.67 15.16
C THR A 85 -5.45 -4.40 15.43
N ASP A 86 -4.67 -3.96 14.46
CA ASP A 86 -3.80 -2.78 14.58
C ASP A 86 -4.62 -1.48 14.69
N ALA A 87 -5.74 -1.38 13.97
CA ALA A 87 -6.66 -0.24 14.05
C ALA A 87 -7.32 -0.14 15.43
N ALA A 88 -7.81 -1.27 15.97
CA ALA A 88 -8.40 -1.32 17.31
C ALA A 88 -7.39 -0.98 18.41
N ALA A 89 -6.12 -1.36 18.24
CA ALA A 89 -5.04 -1.05 19.17
C ALA A 89 -4.47 0.37 19.01
N GLY A 90 -4.79 1.08 17.91
CA GLY A 90 -4.18 2.37 17.58
C GLY A 90 -2.71 2.27 17.17
N THR A 91 -2.29 1.10 16.70
CA THR A 91 -0.90 0.77 16.35
C THR A 91 -0.69 0.61 14.85
N LEU A 92 -1.61 1.13 14.02
CA LEU A 92 -1.41 1.19 12.57
C LEU A 92 -0.05 1.87 12.24
N PRO A 93 0.75 1.28 11.33
CA PRO A 93 1.95 1.91 10.81
C PRO A 93 1.68 3.27 10.17
N ALA A 94 2.74 4.08 10.03
CA ALA A 94 2.64 5.42 9.43
C ALA A 94 2.09 5.40 8.00
N VAL A 95 2.34 4.33 7.24
CA VAL A 95 1.74 4.08 5.93
C VAL A 95 1.11 2.69 5.89
N SER A 96 -0.20 2.64 5.66
CA SER A 96 -0.99 1.40 5.74
C SER A 96 -1.89 1.22 4.51
N PRO A 97 -1.37 0.75 3.35
CA PRO A 97 -2.20 0.37 2.22
C PRO A 97 -3.10 -0.81 2.58
N VAL A 98 -4.35 -0.76 2.14
CA VAL A 98 -5.35 -1.81 2.40
C VAL A 98 -5.98 -2.22 1.07
N ASP A 99 -5.81 -3.48 0.71
CA ASP A 99 -6.34 -4.06 -0.52
C ASP A 99 -7.66 -4.83 -0.25
N PRO A 100 -8.70 -4.59 -1.06
CA PRO A 100 -9.93 -5.39 -1.01
C PRO A 100 -9.67 -6.82 -1.50
N ALA A 101 -10.67 -7.68 -1.38
CA ALA A 101 -10.65 -8.95 -2.08
C ALA A 101 -10.84 -8.73 -3.59
N PHE A 102 -9.77 -8.88 -4.37
CA PHE A 102 -9.79 -8.70 -5.83
C PHE A 102 -10.54 -9.84 -6.53
N ASN A 103 -10.47 -11.07 -6.02
CA ASN A 103 -11.24 -12.22 -6.52
C ASN A 103 -12.54 -12.46 -5.72
N GLY A 104 -12.81 -11.62 -4.70
CA GLY A 104 -13.95 -11.76 -3.80
C GLY A 104 -15.10 -10.78 -4.05
N GLY A 105 -15.00 -9.93 -5.06
CA GLY A 105 -16.04 -8.96 -5.41
C GLY A 105 -16.04 -7.68 -4.57
N GLU A 106 -15.02 -7.47 -3.73
CA GLU A 106 -14.92 -6.29 -2.86
C GLU A 106 -14.29 -5.08 -3.57
N SER A 107 -13.67 -5.29 -4.74
CA SER A 107 -12.95 -4.25 -5.48
C SER A 107 -13.85 -3.24 -6.20
N GLU A 108 -15.13 -3.60 -6.38
CA GLU A 108 -16.10 -2.88 -7.23
C GLU A 108 -15.66 -2.76 -8.69
N GLU A 109 -14.70 -3.57 -9.12
CA GLU A 109 -14.23 -3.55 -10.51
C GLU A 109 -15.21 -4.32 -11.43
N ASN A 110 -15.49 -3.75 -12.60
CA ASN A 110 -16.31 -4.36 -13.65
C ASN A 110 -17.75 -4.70 -13.22
N SER A 111 -18.08 -6.00 -13.12
CA SER A 111 -19.41 -6.54 -12.80
C SER A 111 -19.57 -6.85 -11.31
N ASP A 112 -18.59 -6.50 -10.49
CA ASP A 112 -18.65 -6.70 -9.04
C ASP A 112 -19.82 -5.91 -8.43
N ASP A 113 -20.45 -6.48 -7.40
CA ASP A 113 -21.58 -5.87 -6.74
C ASP A 113 -21.10 -4.75 -5.80
N VAL A 114 -21.47 -3.52 -6.12
CA VAL A 114 -21.14 -2.32 -5.31
C VAL A 114 -21.54 -2.49 -3.84
N ARG A 115 -22.58 -3.27 -3.52
CA ARG A 115 -22.98 -3.51 -2.12
C ARG A 115 -21.92 -4.31 -1.35
N VAL A 116 -21.19 -5.19 -2.03
CA VAL A 116 -20.10 -5.97 -1.44
C VAL A 116 -18.88 -5.08 -1.20
N GLY A 117 -18.53 -4.24 -2.17
CA GLY A 117 -17.45 -3.26 -2.01
C GLY A 117 -17.75 -2.19 -0.95
N GLU A 118 -18.97 -1.65 -0.92
CA GLU A 118 -19.38 -0.70 0.11
C GLU A 118 -19.35 -1.35 1.51
N ARG A 119 -19.66 -2.65 1.63
CA ARG A 119 -19.48 -3.39 2.89
C ARG A 119 -18.01 -3.50 3.28
N PHE A 120 -17.10 -3.67 2.33
CA PHE A 120 -15.66 -3.63 2.59
C PHE A 120 -15.23 -2.24 3.05
N ALA A 121 -15.59 -1.19 2.31
CA ALA A 121 -15.31 0.20 2.65
C ALA A 121 -15.81 0.55 4.06
N SER A 122 -17.06 0.22 4.36
CA SER A 122 -17.68 0.43 5.66
C SER A 122 -16.90 -0.24 6.80
N ARG A 123 -16.44 -1.49 6.63
CA ARG A 123 -15.64 -2.18 7.66
C ARG A 123 -14.30 -1.48 7.90
N VAL A 124 -13.59 -1.13 6.83
CA VAL A 124 -12.28 -0.46 6.92
C VAL A 124 -12.43 0.91 7.56
N ILE A 125 -13.31 1.76 7.02
CA ILE A 125 -13.57 3.12 7.50
C ILE A 125 -13.96 3.11 8.98
N ASN A 126 -14.95 2.29 9.36
CA ASN A 126 -15.43 2.25 10.74
C ASN A 126 -14.31 1.83 11.70
N SER A 127 -13.51 0.82 11.35
CA SER A 127 -12.41 0.37 12.22
C SER A 127 -11.36 1.45 12.51
N VAL A 128 -11.08 2.31 11.52
CA VAL A 128 -10.14 3.42 11.67
C VAL A 128 -10.75 4.56 12.47
N VAL A 129 -11.96 4.99 12.11
CA VAL A 129 -12.63 6.14 12.72
C VAL A 129 -13.02 5.88 14.18
N SER A 130 -13.37 4.64 14.53
CA SER A 130 -13.61 4.27 15.93
C SER A 130 -12.34 3.98 16.72
N GLY A 131 -11.19 3.85 16.04
CA GLY A 131 -9.93 3.46 16.64
C GLY A 131 -9.24 4.61 17.39
N PRO A 132 -8.40 4.31 18.40
CA PRO A 132 -7.70 5.35 19.18
C PRO A 132 -6.67 6.14 18.36
N GLY A 133 -6.28 5.64 17.17
CA GLY A 133 -5.39 6.33 16.24
C GLY A 133 -6.05 7.46 15.43
N TRP A 134 -7.37 7.49 15.32
CA TRP A 134 -8.12 8.39 14.42
C TRP A 134 -7.70 9.87 14.50
N PRO A 135 -7.49 10.49 15.69
CA PRO A 135 -7.11 11.90 15.77
C PRO A 135 -5.80 12.27 15.05
N LYS A 136 -5.00 11.27 14.64
CA LYS A 136 -3.72 11.42 13.94
C LYS A 136 -3.68 10.70 12.58
N THR A 137 -4.81 10.21 12.09
CA THR A 137 -4.89 9.45 10.85
C THR A 137 -5.48 10.29 9.73
N LEU A 138 -4.85 10.24 8.55
CA LEU A 138 -5.49 10.65 7.29
C LEU A 138 -5.94 9.38 6.57
N LEU A 139 -7.25 9.22 6.41
CA LEU A 139 -7.82 8.17 5.57
C LEU A 139 -8.01 8.70 4.15
N VAL A 140 -7.46 7.99 3.16
CA VAL A 140 -7.64 8.29 1.74
C VAL A 140 -8.25 7.07 1.06
N TRP A 141 -9.41 7.26 0.44
CA TRP A 141 -10.10 6.24 -0.34
C TRP A 141 -9.95 6.55 -1.83
N LEU A 142 -9.38 5.63 -2.60
CA LEU A 142 -9.04 5.87 -4.01
C LEU A 142 -9.73 4.84 -4.90
N TYR A 143 -10.19 5.31 -6.05
CA TYR A 143 -10.74 4.46 -7.10
C TYR A 143 -9.86 4.48 -8.33
N ARG A 144 -9.82 3.36 -9.05
CA ARG A 144 -9.25 3.32 -10.39
C ARG A 144 -10.25 3.96 -11.37
N PRO A 145 -9.85 4.96 -12.18
CA PRO A 145 -10.74 5.51 -13.20
C PRO A 145 -11.14 4.44 -14.22
N VAL A 146 -12.44 4.27 -14.46
CA VAL A 146 -12.94 3.49 -15.60
C VAL A 146 -12.99 4.43 -16.80
N ARG A 147 -12.12 4.21 -17.80
CA ARG A 147 -12.28 4.89 -19.09
C ARG A 147 -13.46 4.25 -19.81
N ARG A 148 -14.53 5.03 -20.02
CA ARG A 148 -15.51 4.68 -21.07
C ARG A 148 -14.84 4.98 -22.42
N LEU A 149 -14.80 3.97 -23.28
CA LEU A 149 -14.42 4.14 -24.69
C LEU A 149 -15.52 4.91 -25.43
#